data_AF-A0A2V8NE55-F1
#
_entry.id   AF-A0A2V8NE55-F1
#
_cell.length_a   1.000
_cell.length_b   1.000
_cell.length_c   1.000
_cell.angle_alpha   90.00
_cell.angle_beta   90.00
_cell.angle_gamma   90.00
#
_symmetry.space_group_name_H-M   'P 1'
#
loop_
_entity.id
_entity.type
_entity.pdbx_description
1 polymer ?
#
loop_
_entity_poly.entity_id
_entity_poly.type
_entity_poly.pdbx_seq_one_letter_code
_entity_poly.pdbx_strand_id
1 'polypeptide(L)'
;MNGDIAERHNKGLKEFSARYSREAVIELKDGLASSLSVFVERADADLAALLQSEMQDLIGLYEEKKSRLGKLDFFDLLTRTRDLIKENADVRRMLQHTFSHIFVDEFQDTDPVQAETLLLLSADDPGQTDWRQTRPVPGKLFLVGDPKQSIYRFRRADIILYQELCERLSAQGIATLQLSRSFRAVKPIQDVVNAAFAPEMQSNRVTGQPAYVPLEEFTPATDQPGVIALPVPHPYGAWGITKKAIDESLPDAIAAFVDWLIRGSGWKVRHPDGSNERVPIASEHIAILFKR
;
A
#
# COMPACT_ATOMS: atom_id res chain seq x y z
N MET A 1 10.57 -22.26 -67.65
CA MET A 1 11.42 -23.27 -66.99
C MET A 1 11.99 -22.67 -65.72
N ASN A 2 11.46 -23.14 -64.58
CA ASN A 2 12.07 -23.36 -63.26
C ASN A 2 13.05 -22.29 -62.72
N GLY A 3 12.85 -21.71 -61.54
CA GLY A 3 12.00 -22.19 -60.46
C GLY A 3 11.98 -21.27 -59.24
N ASP A 4 11.00 -21.58 -58.41
CA ASP A 4 10.72 -21.07 -57.07
C ASP A 4 11.98 -21.00 -56.18
N ILE A 5 12.22 -19.81 -55.63
CA ILE A 5 12.92 -19.68 -54.35
C ILE A 5 11.85 -19.32 -53.34
N ALA A 6 11.22 -20.36 -52.81
CA ALA A 6 10.23 -20.28 -51.75
C ALA A 6 10.81 -19.56 -50.53
N GLU A 7 10.05 -18.56 -50.08
CA GLU A 7 10.10 -17.97 -48.74
C GLU A 7 10.27 -19.05 -47.67
N ARG A 8 11.47 -19.18 -47.11
CA ARG A 8 11.65 -19.84 -45.82
C ARG A 8 11.25 -18.88 -44.71
N HIS A 9 9.94 -18.71 -44.54
CA HIS A 9 9.36 -18.27 -43.28
C HIS A 9 9.83 -19.25 -42.19
N ASN A 10 10.75 -18.80 -41.34
CA ASN A 10 11.12 -19.49 -40.11
C ASN A 10 9.93 -19.38 -39.13
N LYS A 11 8.88 -20.17 -39.36
CA LYS A 11 7.80 -20.39 -38.40
C LYS A 11 8.45 -21.13 -37.22
N GLY A 12 8.70 -20.40 -36.13
CA GLY A 12 9.20 -20.96 -34.88
C GLY A 12 8.43 -22.22 -34.52
N LEU A 13 9.17 -23.30 -34.24
CA LEU A 13 8.64 -24.62 -33.91
C LEU A 13 7.54 -24.50 -32.84
N LYS A 14 6.30 -24.81 -33.21
CA LYS A 14 5.15 -24.97 -32.30
C LYS A 14 5.29 -26.18 -31.38
N GLU A 15 6.28 -27.02 -31.62
CA GLU A 15 6.51 -28.27 -30.91
C GLU A 15 7.80 -28.17 -30.10
N PHE A 16 7.70 -28.43 -28.80
CA PHE A 16 8.84 -28.47 -27.89
C PHE A 16 9.52 -29.86 -27.94
N SER A 17 8.75 -30.91 -28.25
CA SER A 17 9.23 -32.25 -28.59
C SER A 17 8.16 -33.02 -29.38
N ALA A 18 8.51 -34.19 -29.94
CA ALA A 18 7.57 -35.07 -30.65
C ALA A 18 6.37 -35.56 -29.82
N ARG A 19 6.36 -35.32 -28.49
CA ARG A 19 5.26 -35.67 -27.58
C ARG A 19 4.51 -34.48 -26.98
N TYR A 20 5.04 -33.26 -27.08
CA TYR A 20 4.44 -32.09 -26.42
C TYR A 20 4.56 -30.82 -27.26
N SER A 21 3.44 -30.16 -27.47
CA SER A 21 3.41 -28.79 -28.01
C SER A 21 4.01 -27.81 -27.00
N ARG A 22 4.45 -26.65 -27.48
CA ARG A 22 4.96 -25.58 -26.63
C ARG A 22 3.91 -25.12 -25.62
N GLU A 23 2.65 -25.05 -26.04
CA GLU A 23 1.52 -24.67 -25.19
C GLU A 23 1.31 -25.68 -24.07
N ALA A 24 1.38 -26.98 -24.36
CA ALA A 24 1.25 -28.03 -23.35
C ALA A 24 2.39 -28.00 -22.32
N VAL A 25 3.62 -27.67 -22.75
CA VAL A 25 4.76 -27.49 -21.83
C VAL A 25 4.58 -26.26 -20.94
N ILE A 26 4.05 -25.16 -21.47
CA ILE A 26 3.75 -23.95 -20.69
C ILE A 26 2.67 -24.26 -19.64
N GLU A 27 1.58 -24.92 -20.04
CA GLU A 27 0.49 -25.28 -19.13
C GLU A 27 0.95 -26.21 -17.99
N LEU A 28 1.78 -27.22 -18.30
CA LEU A 28 2.36 -28.11 -17.30
C LEU A 28 3.32 -27.37 -16.35
N LYS A 29 4.12 -26.45 -16.88
CA LYS A 29 5.02 -25.61 -16.07
C LYS A 29 4.21 -24.72 -15.13
N ASP A 30 3.17 -24.06 -15.62
CA ASP A 30 2.33 -23.16 -14.83
C ASP A 30 1.53 -23.93 -13.77
N GLY A 31 1.08 -25.15 -14.08
CA GLY A 31 0.45 -26.07 -13.13
C GLY A 31 1.41 -26.55 -12.03
N LEU A 32 2.67 -26.88 -12.37
CA LEU A 32 3.71 -27.22 -11.40
C LEU A 32 4.07 -26.01 -10.52
N ALA A 33 4.22 -24.82 -11.10
CA ALA A 33 4.51 -23.59 -10.36
C ALA A 33 3.40 -23.26 -9.36
N SER A 34 2.14 -23.39 -9.77
CA SER A 34 0.97 -23.20 -8.89
C SER A 34 0.96 -24.22 -7.75
N SER A 35 1.24 -25.49 -8.05
CA SER A 35 1.27 -26.56 -7.04
C SER A 35 2.41 -26.36 -6.02
N LEU A 36 3.58 -25.91 -6.49
CA LEU A 36 4.71 -25.60 -5.64
C LEU A 36 4.41 -24.40 -4.73
N SER A 37 3.76 -23.36 -5.26
CA SER A 37 3.33 -22.20 -4.47
C SER A 37 2.40 -22.61 -3.33
N VAL A 38 1.38 -23.43 -3.61
CA VAL A 38 0.45 -23.94 -2.59
C VAL A 38 1.17 -24.82 -1.55
N PHE A 39 2.15 -25.63 -1.98
CA PHE A 39 2.95 -26.43 -1.06
C PHE A 39 3.78 -25.56 -0.12
N VAL A 40 4.47 -24.54 -0.66
CA VAL A 40 5.27 -23.60 0.13
C VAL A 40 4.39 -22.86 1.14
N GLU A 41 3.23 -22.34 0.72
CA GLU A 41 2.28 -21.68 1.62
C GLU A 41 1.83 -22.57 2.79
N ARG A 42 1.54 -23.85 2.51
CA ARG A 42 1.14 -24.81 3.55
C ARG A 42 2.30 -25.16 4.49
N ALA A 43 3.48 -25.42 3.94
CA ALA A 43 4.66 -25.74 4.73
C ALA A 43 5.07 -24.56 5.62
N ASP A 44 4.98 -23.33 5.12
CA ASP A 44 5.22 -22.11 5.90
C ASP A 44 4.21 -21.93 7.02
N ALA A 45 2.93 -22.26 6.79
CA ALA A 45 1.90 -22.20 7.83
C ALA A 45 2.17 -23.20 8.97
N ASP A 46 2.57 -24.43 8.65
CA ASP A 46 2.94 -25.45 9.63
C ASP A 46 4.20 -25.03 10.42
N LEU A 47 5.20 -24.49 9.72
CA LEU A 47 6.41 -23.96 10.36
C LEU A 47 6.09 -22.79 11.30
N ALA A 48 5.21 -21.87 10.88
CA ALA A 48 4.78 -20.76 11.71
C ALA A 48 4.06 -21.22 12.97
N ALA A 49 3.19 -22.24 12.88
CA ALA A 49 2.51 -22.82 14.03
C ALA A 49 3.48 -23.51 15.00
N LEU A 50 4.44 -24.29 14.47
CA LEU A 50 5.49 -24.91 15.29
C LEU A 50 6.37 -23.86 15.97
N LEU A 51 6.83 -22.84 15.22
CA LEU A 51 7.63 -21.75 15.76
C LEU A 51 6.85 -20.98 16.84
N GLN A 52 5.57 -20.69 16.61
CA GLN A 52 4.72 -20.07 17.61
C GLN A 52 4.70 -20.89 18.91
N SER A 53 4.49 -22.21 18.80
CA SER A 53 4.49 -23.14 19.95
C SER A 53 5.81 -23.10 20.70
N GLU A 54 6.94 -23.25 19.99
CA GLU A 54 8.28 -23.25 20.60
C GLU A 54 8.64 -21.89 21.22
N MET A 55 8.11 -20.78 20.69
CA MET A 55 8.36 -19.44 21.22
C MET A 55 7.48 -19.07 22.43
N GLN A 56 6.45 -19.86 22.79
CA GLN A 56 5.53 -19.49 23.87
C GLN A 56 6.24 -19.28 25.21
N ASP A 57 7.13 -20.20 25.59
CA ASP A 57 7.87 -20.09 26.85
C ASP A 57 8.79 -18.86 26.86
N LEU A 58 9.44 -18.57 25.73
CA LEU A 58 10.29 -17.38 25.57
C LEU A 58 9.48 -16.08 25.67
N ILE A 59 8.30 -16.04 25.05
CA ILE A 59 7.38 -14.90 25.16
C ILE A 59 6.96 -14.72 26.62
N GLY A 60 6.63 -15.81 27.33
CA GLY A 60 6.31 -15.77 28.75
C GLY A 60 7.44 -15.14 29.58
N LEU A 61 8.67 -15.61 29.40
CA LEU A 61 9.86 -15.06 30.07
C LEU A 61 10.09 -13.58 29.74
N TYR A 62 9.84 -13.17 28.50
CA TYR A 62 9.93 -11.77 28.08
C TYR A 62 8.88 -10.90 28.78
N GLU A 63 7.64 -11.33 28.83
CA GLU A 63 6.54 -10.63 29.51
C GLU A 63 6.78 -10.52 31.03
N GLU A 64 7.24 -11.59 31.68
CA GLU A 64 7.62 -11.57 33.09
C GLU A 64 8.73 -10.57 33.37
N LYS A 65 9.76 -10.54 32.51
CA LYS A 65 10.87 -9.59 32.64
C LYS A 65 10.41 -8.15 32.46
N LYS A 66 9.55 -7.87 31.46
CA LYS A 66 8.94 -6.54 31.26
C LYS A 66 8.15 -6.12 32.50
N SER A 67 7.30 -7.01 33.00
CA SER A 67 6.47 -6.79 34.19
C SER A 67 7.30 -6.46 35.42
N ARG A 68 8.34 -7.25 35.71
CA ARG A 68 9.26 -7.01 36.85
C ARG A 68 9.98 -5.65 36.76
N LEU A 69 10.25 -5.17 35.55
CA LEU A 69 10.90 -3.89 35.31
C LEU A 69 9.92 -2.71 35.25
N GLY A 70 8.60 -2.96 35.29
CA GLY A 70 7.58 -1.93 35.10
C GLY A 70 7.66 -1.25 33.73
N LYS A 71 8.00 -2.01 32.67
CA LYS A 71 8.17 -1.51 31.31
C LYS A 71 7.06 -2.02 30.40
N LEU A 72 6.70 -1.19 29.43
CA LEU A 72 5.76 -1.50 28.35
C LEU A 72 6.45 -1.21 27.02
N ASP A 73 6.26 -2.10 26.05
CA ASP A 73 6.60 -1.84 24.65
C ASP A 73 5.41 -1.23 23.88
N PHE A 74 5.61 -0.91 22.60
CA PHE A 74 4.55 -0.29 21.79
C PHE A 74 3.34 -1.19 21.59
N PHE A 75 3.53 -2.51 21.54
CA PHE A 75 2.42 -3.45 21.41
C PHE A 75 1.63 -3.53 22.71
N ASP A 76 2.32 -3.53 23.86
CA ASP A 76 1.67 -3.49 25.17
C ASP A 76 0.83 -2.23 25.37
N LEU A 77 1.33 -1.07 24.94
CA LEU A 77 0.59 0.19 25.04
C LEU A 77 -0.75 0.08 24.30
N LEU A 78 -0.76 -0.56 23.14
CA LEU A 78 -1.95 -0.73 22.34
C LEU A 78 -2.91 -1.75 22.97
N THR A 79 -2.43 -2.95 23.29
CA THR A 79 -3.26 -4.04 23.81
C THR A 79 -3.79 -3.74 25.20
N ARG A 80 -2.96 -3.25 26.12
CA ARG A 80 -3.40 -2.91 27.48
C ARG A 80 -4.37 -1.73 27.50
N THR A 81 -4.22 -0.76 26.59
CA THR A 81 -5.21 0.32 26.44
C THR A 81 -6.54 -0.24 25.96
N ARG A 82 -6.52 -1.11 24.94
CA ARG A 82 -7.72 -1.81 24.47
C ARG A 82 -8.37 -2.61 25.59
N ASP A 83 -7.61 -3.44 26.31
CA ASP A 83 -8.12 -4.29 27.40
C ASP A 83 -8.74 -3.44 28.50
N LEU A 84 -8.07 -2.36 28.93
CA LEU A 84 -8.61 -1.43 29.92
C LEU A 84 -9.95 -0.81 29.48
N ILE A 85 -10.05 -0.38 28.21
CA ILE A 85 -11.28 0.20 27.65
C ILE A 85 -12.37 -0.86 27.52
N LYS A 86 -12.02 -2.11 27.19
CA LYS A 86 -12.98 -3.20 27.00
C LYS A 86 -13.52 -3.75 28.33
N GLU A 87 -12.64 -3.93 29.31
CA GLU A 87 -12.94 -4.63 30.54
C GLU A 87 -13.44 -3.68 31.65
N ASN A 88 -13.05 -2.41 31.62
CA ASN A 88 -13.44 -1.43 32.63
C ASN A 88 -14.48 -0.43 32.08
N ALA A 89 -15.75 -0.68 32.39
CA ALA A 89 -16.87 0.14 31.94
C ALA A 89 -16.86 1.57 32.52
N ASP A 90 -16.28 1.80 33.70
CA ASP A 90 -16.14 3.14 34.28
C ASP A 90 -15.11 3.96 33.49
N VAL A 91 -13.95 3.37 33.21
CA VAL A 91 -12.91 4.00 32.39
C VAL A 91 -13.43 4.27 30.98
N ARG A 92 -14.11 3.29 30.37
CA ARG A 92 -14.73 3.46 29.05
C ARG A 92 -15.72 4.62 29.04
N ARG A 93 -16.65 4.69 30.00
CA ARG A 93 -17.62 5.80 30.09
C ARG A 93 -16.94 7.15 30.27
N MET A 94 -15.92 7.22 31.13
CA MET A 94 -15.15 8.44 31.34
C MET A 94 -14.46 8.90 30.06
N LEU A 95 -13.82 7.99 29.31
CA LEU A 95 -13.18 8.32 28.04
C LEU A 95 -14.18 8.65 26.94
N GLN A 96 -15.30 7.93 26.87
CA GLN A 96 -16.41 8.24 25.95
C GLN A 96 -16.99 9.64 26.21
N HIS A 97 -17.06 10.08 27.47
CA HIS A 97 -17.50 11.43 27.82
C HIS A 97 -16.42 12.47 27.49
N THR A 98 -15.14 12.13 27.71
CA THR A 98 -14.01 13.03 27.46
C THR A 98 -13.80 13.29 25.97
N PHE A 99 -13.83 12.23 25.15
CA PHE A 99 -13.71 12.34 23.69
C PHE A 99 -15.09 12.53 23.08
N SER A 100 -15.49 13.77 22.88
CA SER A 100 -16.78 14.10 22.23
C SER A 100 -16.77 13.80 20.73
N HIS A 101 -15.61 13.88 20.08
CA HIS A 101 -15.40 13.63 18.65
C HIS A 101 -14.04 12.94 18.45
N ILE A 102 -14.00 11.97 17.53
CA ILE A 102 -12.83 11.17 17.20
C ILE A 102 -12.60 11.26 15.70
N PHE A 103 -11.44 11.82 15.33
CA PHE A 103 -10.98 11.94 13.95
C PHE A 103 -9.82 10.98 13.73
N VAL A 104 -9.92 10.14 12.72
CA VAL A 104 -8.88 9.18 12.35
C VAL A 104 -8.49 9.42 10.91
N ASP A 105 -7.22 9.73 10.69
CA ASP A 105 -6.60 9.81 9.36
C ASP A 105 -5.89 8.50 9.04
N GLU A 106 -5.64 8.25 7.75
CA GLU A 106 -4.99 7.03 7.24
C GLU A 106 -5.63 5.73 7.77
N PHE A 107 -6.96 5.69 7.82
CA PHE A 107 -7.71 4.58 8.42
C PHE A 107 -7.42 3.21 7.76
N GLN A 108 -6.97 3.19 6.51
CA GLN A 108 -6.54 1.97 5.82
C GLN A 108 -5.32 1.26 6.43
N ASP A 109 -4.56 1.96 7.29
CA ASP A 109 -3.38 1.42 7.97
C ASP A 109 -3.69 1.01 9.43
N THR A 110 -4.96 1.06 9.83
CA THR A 110 -5.41 0.70 11.18
C THR A 110 -5.41 -0.80 11.38
N ASP A 111 -4.83 -1.26 12.49
CA ASP A 111 -4.87 -2.68 12.89
C ASP A 111 -6.16 -3.04 13.68
N PRO A 112 -6.51 -4.32 13.80
CA PRO A 112 -7.75 -4.72 14.48
C PRO A 112 -7.89 -4.26 15.95
N VAL A 113 -6.79 -4.11 16.68
CA VAL A 113 -6.80 -3.69 18.09
C VAL A 113 -7.08 -2.19 18.20
N GLN A 114 -6.53 -1.40 17.27
CA GLN A 114 -6.85 0.02 17.13
C GLN A 114 -8.32 0.22 16.74
N ALA A 115 -8.82 -0.53 15.76
CA ALA A 115 -10.22 -0.47 15.34
C ALA A 115 -11.18 -0.81 16.49
N GLU A 116 -10.90 -1.88 17.25
CA GLU A 116 -11.68 -2.25 18.44
C GLU A 116 -11.72 -1.11 19.46
N THR A 117 -10.57 -0.51 19.75
CA THR A 117 -10.46 0.62 20.69
C THR A 117 -11.30 1.81 20.25
N LEU A 118 -11.16 2.24 18.99
CA LEU A 118 -11.88 3.38 18.42
C LEU A 118 -13.40 3.16 18.47
N LEU A 119 -13.85 1.96 18.12
CA LEU A 119 -15.27 1.66 18.04
C LEU A 119 -15.91 1.58 19.43
N LEU A 120 -15.22 0.98 20.41
CA LEU A 120 -15.67 1.01 21.82
C LEU A 120 -15.74 2.45 22.37
N LEU A 121 -14.79 3.31 22.04
CA LEU A 121 -14.80 4.72 22.48
C LEU A 121 -15.85 5.57 21.75
N SER A 122 -16.24 5.19 20.54
CA SER A 122 -17.29 5.87 19.79
C SER A 122 -18.70 5.35 20.11
N ALA A 123 -18.82 4.19 20.78
CA ALA A 123 -20.08 3.48 20.95
C ALA A 123 -21.16 4.29 21.71
N ASP A 124 -22.41 4.11 21.31
CA ASP A 124 -23.61 4.68 21.92
C ASP A 124 -24.07 3.94 23.18
N ASP A 125 -23.82 2.62 23.25
CA ASP A 125 -24.01 1.80 24.43
C ASP A 125 -22.68 1.52 25.15
N PRO A 126 -22.42 2.14 26.32
CA PRO A 126 -21.23 1.85 27.10
C PRO A 126 -21.19 0.45 27.70
N GLY A 127 -22.29 -0.31 27.71
CA GLY A 127 -22.35 -1.69 28.19
C GLY A 127 -21.88 -2.72 27.16
N GLN A 128 -21.89 -2.38 25.87
CA GLN A 128 -21.46 -3.27 24.80
C GLN A 128 -19.93 -3.37 24.75
N THR A 129 -19.41 -4.59 24.89
CA THR A 129 -17.97 -4.89 24.86
C THR A 129 -17.52 -5.57 23.57
N ASP A 130 -18.45 -6.05 22.75
CA ASP A 130 -18.16 -6.52 21.40
C ASP A 130 -18.24 -5.33 20.42
N TRP A 131 -17.07 -4.83 20.05
CA TRP A 131 -16.89 -3.74 19.09
C TRP A 131 -17.49 -4.02 17.70
N ARG A 132 -17.72 -5.30 17.36
CA ARG A 132 -18.42 -5.67 16.12
C ARG A 132 -19.93 -5.43 16.19
N GLN A 133 -20.47 -5.28 17.39
CA GLN A 133 -21.89 -5.03 17.65
C GLN A 133 -22.18 -3.58 18.08
N THR A 134 -21.15 -2.78 18.39
CA THR A 134 -21.33 -1.37 18.74
C THR A 134 -21.81 -0.54 17.56
N ARG A 135 -22.55 0.53 17.86
CA ARG A 135 -22.88 1.62 16.94
C ARG A 135 -22.26 2.92 17.44
N PRO A 136 -21.56 3.68 16.59
CA PRO A 136 -21.04 4.98 17.02
C PRO A 136 -22.16 5.96 17.36
N VAL A 137 -21.97 6.80 18.38
CA VAL A 137 -22.83 7.97 18.63
C VAL A 137 -22.82 8.86 17.38
N PRO A 138 -23.99 9.31 16.89
CA PRO A 138 -24.06 10.20 15.73
C PRO A 138 -23.16 11.43 15.87
N GLY A 139 -22.33 11.69 14.85
CA GLY A 139 -21.39 12.82 14.82
C GLY A 139 -20.07 12.60 15.57
N LYS A 140 -19.93 11.50 16.33
CA LYS A 140 -18.75 11.26 17.16
C LYS A 140 -17.55 10.69 16.41
N LEU A 141 -17.76 9.95 15.32
CA LEU A 141 -16.70 9.24 14.60
C LEU A 141 -16.54 9.81 13.19
N PHE A 142 -15.32 10.20 12.83
CA PHE A 142 -14.95 10.66 11.50
C PHE A 142 -13.68 9.94 11.03
N LEU A 143 -13.79 9.20 9.93
CA LEU A 143 -12.72 8.36 9.40
C LEU A 143 -12.33 8.86 8.01
N VAL A 144 -11.03 9.01 7.78
CA VAL A 144 -10.44 9.35 6.48
C VAL A 144 -9.44 8.26 6.12
N GLY A 145 -9.48 7.79 4.88
CA GLY A 145 -8.52 6.82 4.39
C GLY A 145 -8.62 6.61 2.89
N ASP A 146 -7.56 6.06 2.31
CA ASP A 146 -7.51 5.62 0.92
C ASP A 146 -7.03 4.16 0.86
N PRO A 147 -7.93 3.19 0.56
CA PRO A 147 -7.54 1.78 0.50
C PRO A 147 -6.46 1.51 -0.56
N LYS A 148 -6.33 2.37 -1.59
CA LYS A 148 -5.28 2.26 -2.63
C LYS A 148 -3.88 2.53 -2.08
N GLN A 149 -3.77 3.17 -0.91
CA GLN A 149 -2.51 3.57 -0.27
C GLN A 149 -2.12 2.66 0.89
N SER A 150 -2.87 1.57 1.15
CA SER A 150 -2.51 0.59 2.17
C SER A 150 -1.25 -0.19 1.75
N ILE A 151 -0.09 0.31 2.17
CA ILE A 151 1.23 -0.29 1.89
C ILE A 151 1.84 -1.00 3.12
N TYR A 152 1.15 -0.94 4.27
CA TYR A 152 1.61 -1.47 5.56
C TYR A 152 1.06 -2.85 5.90
N ARG A 153 0.71 -3.70 4.92
CA ARG A 153 0.23 -5.08 5.18
C ARG A 153 1.18 -5.88 6.08
N PHE A 154 2.49 -5.64 5.99
CA PHE A 154 3.50 -6.26 6.86
C PHE A 154 3.42 -5.83 8.34
N ARG A 155 2.71 -4.75 8.67
CA ARG A 155 2.45 -4.25 10.04
C ARG A 155 1.07 -4.62 10.57
N ARG A 156 0.41 -5.64 10.01
CA ARG A 156 -0.93 -6.10 10.41
C ARG A 156 -2.06 -5.13 10.05
N ALA A 157 -1.82 -4.16 9.16
CA ALA A 157 -2.91 -3.43 8.51
C ALA A 157 -3.73 -4.43 7.69
N ASP A 158 -5.03 -4.49 7.97
CA ASP A 158 -5.95 -5.46 7.39
C ASP A 158 -6.94 -4.74 6.48
N ILE A 159 -6.63 -4.74 5.18
CA ILE A 159 -7.48 -4.12 4.17
C ILE A 159 -8.87 -4.79 4.06
N ILE A 160 -8.96 -6.07 4.39
CA ILE A 160 -10.24 -6.80 4.42
C ILE A 160 -11.07 -6.26 5.58
N LEU A 161 -10.46 -6.15 6.77
CA LEU A 161 -11.13 -5.56 7.93
C LEU A 161 -11.58 -4.12 7.66
N TYR A 162 -10.74 -3.30 7.01
CA TYR A 162 -11.10 -1.95 6.61
C TYR A 162 -12.38 -1.94 5.75
N GLN A 163 -12.45 -2.80 4.73
CA GLN A 163 -13.61 -2.91 3.85
C GLN A 163 -14.86 -3.36 4.60
N GLU A 164 -14.75 -4.43 5.39
CA GLU A 164 -15.85 -4.93 6.23
C GLU A 164 -16.39 -3.86 7.17
N LEU A 165 -15.48 -3.07 7.75
CA LEU A 165 -15.86 -2.01 8.67
C LEU A 165 -16.54 -0.85 7.95
N CYS A 166 -16.02 -0.40 6.80
CA CYS A 166 -16.67 0.62 5.98
C CYS A 166 -18.09 0.20 5.55
N GLU A 167 -18.26 -1.05 5.11
CA GLU A 167 -19.56 -1.62 4.73
C GLU A 167 -20.51 -1.65 5.94
N ARG A 168 -20.02 -2.12 7.10
CA ARG A 168 -20.80 -2.18 8.34
C ARG A 168 -21.23 -0.80 8.83
N LEU A 169 -20.32 0.16 8.88
CA LEU A 169 -20.62 1.53 9.31
C LEU A 169 -21.61 2.21 8.36
N SER A 170 -21.46 1.99 7.05
CA SER A 170 -22.42 2.47 6.04
C SER A 170 -23.81 1.87 6.27
N ALA A 171 -23.90 0.56 6.56
CA ALA A 171 -25.17 -0.12 6.89
C ALA A 171 -25.79 0.37 8.21
N GLN A 172 -24.99 0.94 9.10
CA GLN A 172 -25.46 1.60 10.33
C GLN A 172 -25.91 3.05 10.11
N GLY A 173 -25.85 3.57 8.87
CA GLY A 173 -26.29 4.92 8.51
C GLY A 173 -25.19 5.98 8.59
N ILE A 174 -23.92 5.59 8.72
CA ILE A 174 -22.79 6.52 8.64
C ILE A 174 -22.57 6.89 7.18
N ALA A 175 -22.52 8.20 6.91
CA ALA A 175 -22.33 8.70 5.56
C ALA A 175 -20.92 8.40 5.06
N THR A 176 -20.83 7.81 3.86
CA THR A 176 -19.56 7.59 3.15
C THR A 176 -19.43 8.61 2.03
N LEU A 177 -18.32 9.35 2.03
CA LEU A 177 -18.00 10.36 1.03
C LEU A 177 -16.76 9.92 0.24
N GLN A 178 -16.86 9.92 -1.08
CA GLN A 178 -15.73 9.64 -1.97
C GLN A 178 -15.19 10.95 -2.54
N LEU A 179 -13.90 11.21 -2.31
CA LEU A 179 -13.20 12.38 -2.83
C LEU A 179 -12.25 11.94 -3.95
N SER A 180 -12.62 12.20 -5.21
CA SER A 180 -11.84 11.85 -6.41
C SER A 180 -10.92 12.98 -6.89
N ARG A 181 -11.22 14.22 -6.51
CA ARG A 181 -10.51 15.42 -6.97
C ARG A 181 -9.15 15.59 -6.29
N SER A 182 -8.07 15.67 -7.07
CA SER A 182 -6.72 15.89 -6.56
C SER A 182 -6.31 17.36 -6.66
N PHE A 183 -6.08 17.98 -5.50
CA PHE A 183 -5.53 19.34 -5.38
C PHE A 183 -3.99 19.37 -5.36
N ARG A 184 -3.34 18.20 -5.29
CA ARG A 184 -1.89 18.07 -5.10
C ARG A 184 -1.12 17.91 -6.41
N ALA A 185 -1.67 17.16 -7.35
CA ALA A 185 -0.98 16.77 -8.59
C ALA A 185 -1.46 17.59 -9.78
N VAL A 186 -0.53 17.95 -10.68
CA VAL A 186 -0.87 18.52 -12.00
C VAL A 186 -1.39 17.42 -12.95
N LYS A 187 -2.22 17.80 -13.91
CA LYS A 187 -2.82 16.88 -14.89
C LYS A 187 -1.85 15.81 -15.46
N PRO A 188 -0.63 16.14 -15.94
CA PRO A 188 0.25 15.11 -16.52
C PRO A 188 0.62 13.98 -15.55
N ILE A 189 0.76 14.29 -14.26
CA ILE A 189 1.03 13.27 -13.23
C ILE A 189 -0.21 12.39 -13.04
N GLN A 190 -1.39 13.01 -12.96
CA GLN A 190 -2.66 12.30 -12.82
C GLN A 190 -2.91 11.34 -14.00
N ASP A 191 -2.68 11.81 -15.23
CA ASP A 191 -2.87 11.01 -16.44
C ASP A 191 -1.97 9.77 -16.45
N VAL A 192 -0.68 9.92 -16.08
CA VAL A 192 0.26 8.80 -15.99
C VAL A 192 -0.15 7.80 -14.90
N VAL A 193 -0.54 8.29 -13.72
CA VAL A 193 -0.99 7.42 -12.62
C VAL A 193 -2.28 6.69 -13.01
N ASN A 194 -3.27 7.39 -13.57
CA ASN A 194 -4.51 6.79 -14.04
C ASN A 194 -4.25 5.71 -15.10
N ALA A 195 -3.40 5.99 -16.09
CA ALA A 195 -3.07 5.04 -17.15
C ALA A 195 -2.31 3.81 -16.63
N ALA A 196 -1.40 3.99 -15.66
CA ALA A 196 -0.61 2.91 -15.10
C ALA A 196 -1.43 1.98 -14.19
N PHE A 197 -2.31 2.54 -13.36
CA PHE A 197 -3.00 1.77 -12.31
C PHE A 197 -4.40 1.29 -12.69
N ALA A 198 -5.12 1.95 -13.60
CA ALA A 198 -6.45 1.51 -14.03
C ALA A 198 -6.50 0.04 -14.53
N PRO A 199 -5.54 -0.46 -15.34
CA PRO A 199 -5.58 -1.87 -15.79
C PRO A 199 -5.17 -2.86 -14.69
N GLU A 200 -4.26 -2.46 -13.79
CA GLU A 200 -3.67 -3.33 -12.76
C GLU A 200 -4.52 -3.41 -11.48
N MET A 201 -5.18 -2.32 -11.10
CA MET A 201 -5.96 -2.22 -9.86
C MET A 201 -7.43 -2.61 -10.06
N GLN A 202 -7.64 -3.89 -10.36
CA GLN A 202 -8.97 -4.48 -10.44
C GLN A 202 -9.44 -4.95 -9.06
N SER A 203 -10.72 -4.74 -8.76
CA SER A 203 -11.31 -5.14 -7.48
C SER A 203 -11.21 -6.65 -7.28
N ASN A 204 -10.66 -7.08 -6.14
CA ASN A 204 -10.61 -8.48 -5.76
C ASN A 204 -10.86 -8.64 -4.27
N ARG A 205 -12.05 -9.14 -3.91
CA ARG A 205 -12.47 -9.35 -2.52
C ARG A 205 -11.66 -10.41 -1.79
N VAL A 206 -11.11 -11.41 -2.49
CA VAL A 206 -10.32 -12.49 -1.87
C VAL A 206 -8.97 -11.96 -1.40
N THR A 207 -8.35 -11.10 -2.20
CA THR A 207 -7.07 -10.47 -1.84
C THR A 207 -7.24 -9.17 -1.06
N GLY A 208 -8.48 -8.67 -0.94
CA GLY A 208 -8.81 -7.37 -0.38
C GLY A 208 -8.41 -6.18 -1.27
N GLN A 209 -8.05 -6.42 -2.53
CA GLN A 209 -7.60 -5.37 -3.44
C GLN A 209 -8.76 -4.44 -3.81
N PRO A 210 -8.65 -3.12 -3.53
CA PRO A 210 -9.69 -2.17 -3.88
C PRO A 210 -9.73 -1.89 -5.38
N ALA A 211 -10.90 -1.47 -5.87
CA ALA A 211 -11.05 -0.94 -7.23
C ALA A 211 -10.27 0.37 -7.38
N TYR A 212 -9.70 0.58 -8.57
CA TYR A 212 -9.12 1.89 -8.90
C TYR A 212 -10.20 2.98 -8.97
N VAL A 213 -9.93 4.11 -8.33
CA VAL A 213 -10.72 5.34 -8.46
C VAL A 213 -9.86 6.36 -9.19
N PRO A 214 -10.22 6.78 -10.42
CA PRO A 214 -9.45 7.76 -11.17
C PRO A 214 -9.30 9.08 -10.43
N LEU A 215 -8.11 9.67 -10.51
CA LEU A 215 -7.84 11.01 -10.03
C LEU A 215 -8.51 12.02 -10.98
N GLU A 216 -9.39 12.86 -10.44
CA GLU A 216 -10.04 13.94 -11.18
C GLU A 216 -9.22 15.23 -11.13
N GLU A 217 -9.25 15.93 -12.28
CA GLU A 217 -8.50 17.15 -12.49
C GLU A 217 -8.99 18.31 -11.61
N PHE A 218 -8.03 19.07 -11.11
CA PHE A 218 -8.26 20.37 -10.48
C PHE A 218 -7.17 21.36 -10.87
N THR A 219 -5.91 20.93 -10.77
CA THR A 219 -4.75 21.74 -11.17
C THR A 219 -4.40 21.45 -12.64
N PRO A 220 -4.56 22.42 -13.56
CA PRO A 220 -4.30 22.20 -14.97
C PRO A 220 -2.81 21.96 -15.24
N ALA A 221 -2.52 21.46 -16.44
CA ALA A 221 -1.15 21.37 -16.94
C ALA A 221 -0.48 22.75 -17.00
N THR A 222 0.84 22.76 -16.85
CA THR A 222 1.66 23.97 -16.95
C THR A 222 2.45 23.96 -18.25
N ASP A 223 3.11 25.07 -18.56
CA ASP A 223 4.13 25.17 -19.61
C ASP A 223 5.35 24.27 -19.34
N GLN A 224 5.67 24.04 -18.07
CA GLN A 224 6.69 23.07 -17.65
C GLN A 224 6.16 21.63 -17.72
N PRO A 225 7.00 20.63 -18.08
CA PRO A 225 6.61 19.23 -18.10
C PRO A 225 6.30 18.71 -16.69
N GLY A 226 5.19 17.97 -16.55
CA GLY A 226 4.80 17.36 -15.28
C GLY A 226 5.41 15.98 -15.01
N VAL A 227 5.85 15.27 -16.06
CA VAL A 227 6.50 13.94 -15.98
C VAL A 227 7.62 13.87 -17.00
N ILE A 228 8.77 13.33 -16.60
CA ILE A 228 9.95 13.15 -17.44
C ILE A 228 10.48 11.75 -17.22
N ALA A 229 10.62 11.00 -18.31
CA ALA A 229 11.32 9.72 -18.31
C ALA A 229 12.79 9.95 -18.64
N LEU A 230 13.67 9.73 -17.66
CA LEU A 230 15.13 9.86 -17.86
C LEU A 230 15.69 8.53 -18.39
N PRO A 231 16.32 8.51 -19.58
CA PRO A 231 16.97 7.31 -20.08
C PRO A 231 18.20 6.97 -19.23
N VAL A 232 18.45 5.67 -19.03
CA VAL A 232 19.67 5.19 -18.39
C VAL A 232 20.85 5.47 -19.34
N PRO A 233 21.88 6.22 -18.93
CA PRO A 233 22.91 6.68 -19.87
C PRO A 233 23.91 5.59 -20.25
N HIS A 234 24.14 4.59 -19.38
CA HIS A 234 25.13 3.53 -19.59
C HIS A 234 24.63 2.14 -19.12
N PRO A 235 23.56 1.58 -19.72
CA PRO A 235 22.96 0.33 -19.23
C PRO A 235 23.79 -0.93 -19.58
N TYR A 236 24.88 -0.80 -20.35
CA TYR A 236 25.61 -1.93 -20.94
C TYR A 236 26.76 -2.40 -20.04
N GLY A 237 26.85 -3.73 -19.86
CA GLY A 237 28.03 -4.45 -19.41
C GLY A 237 28.69 -5.25 -20.54
N ALA A 238 29.71 -6.06 -20.20
CA ALA A 238 30.55 -6.78 -21.17
C ALA A 238 29.77 -7.73 -22.11
N TRP A 239 28.57 -8.17 -21.74
CA TRP A 239 27.76 -9.14 -22.48
C TRP A 239 26.33 -8.63 -22.80
N GLY A 240 26.12 -7.31 -22.74
CA GLY A 240 24.81 -6.69 -22.95
C GLY A 240 24.33 -5.94 -21.71
N ILE A 241 23.04 -5.60 -21.67
CA ILE A 241 22.46 -4.83 -20.56
C ILE A 241 22.47 -5.68 -19.29
N THR A 242 23.05 -5.15 -18.20
CA THR A 242 23.07 -5.85 -16.90
C THR A 242 22.42 -4.98 -15.83
N LYS A 243 21.70 -5.61 -14.89
CA LYS A 243 21.10 -4.90 -13.74
C LYS A 243 22.14 -4.10 -12.96
N LYS A 244 23.33 -4.68 -12.76
CA LYS A 244 24.45 -4.00 -12.09
C LYS A 244 24.89 -2.73 -12.82
N ALA A 245 25.07 -2.78 -14.15
CA ALA A 245 25.46 -1.60 -14.92
C ALA A 245 24.36 -0.51 -14.91
N ILE A 246 23.09 -0.92 -14.95
CA ILE A 246 21.96 0.02 -14.76
C ILE A 246 22.08 0.68 -13.38
N ASP A 247 22.13 -0.11 -12.32
CA ASP A 247 22.15 0.37 -10.93
C ASP A 247 23.36 1.29 -10.66
N GLU A 248 24.53 1.00 -11.23
CA GLU A 248 25.74 1.82 -11.13
C GLU A 248 25.62 3.17 -11.86
N SER A 249 24.86 3.24 -12.95
CA SER A 249 24.71 4.47 -13.75
C SER A 249 23.62 5.42 -13.24
N LEU A 250 22.67 4.94 -12.43
CA LEU A 250 21.54 5.72 -11.94
C LEU A 250 21.93 6.91 -11.05
N PRO A 251 22.85 6.79 -10.07
CA PRO A 251 23.19 7.91 -9.18
C PRO A 251 23.72 9.14 -9.94
N ASP A 252 24.66 8.94 -10.86
CA ASP A 252 25.26 10.03 -11.64
C ASP A 252 24.23 10.69 -12.58
N ALA A 253 23.38 9.87 -13.21
CA ALA A 253 22.31 10.38 -14.08
C ALA A 253 21.30 11.23 -13.31
N ILE A 254 20.88 10.77 -12.13
CA ILE A 254 19.95 11.49 -11.26
C ILE A 254 20.60 12.78 -10.75
N ALA A 255 21.85 12.72 -10.29
CA ALA A 255 22.58 13.88 -9.78
C ALA A 255 22.76 14.96 -10.87
N ALA A 256 23.15 14.57 -12.09
CA ALA A 256 23.28 15.48 -13.22
C ALA A 256 21.94 16.13 -13.59
N PHE A 257 20.85 15.36 -13.59
CA PHE A 257 19.52 15.90 -13.85
C PHE A 257 19.07 16.88 -12.77
N VAL A 258 19.31 16.58 -11.49
CA VAL A 258 18.99 17.47 -10.36
C VAL A 258 19.80 18.76 -10.43
N ASP A 259 21.10 18.69 -10.75
CA ASP A 259 21.94 19.89 -10.91
C ASP A 259 21.44 20.78 -12.06
N TRP A 260 21.13 20.18 -13.21
CA TRP A 260 20.50 20.89 -14.33
C TRP A 260 19.14 21.48 -13.94
N LEU A 261 18.32 20.76 -13.18
CA LEU A 261 17.00 21.22 -12.75
C LEU A 261 17.11 22.50 -11.89
N ILE A 262 18.06 22.54 -10.96
CA ILE A 262 18.27 23.69 -10.05
C ILE A 262 18.94 24.86 -10.78
N ARG A 263 19.97 24.60 -11.59
CA ARG A 263 20.85 25.65 -12.12
C ARG A 263 20.53 26.08 -13.55
N GLY A 264 20.02 25.17 -14.37
CA GLY A 264 19.93 25.34 -15.82
C GLY A 264 18.51 25.40 -16.38
N SER A 265 17.53 24.78 -15.72
CA SER A 265 16.17 24.64 -16.29
C SER A 265 15.38 25.95 -16.33
N GLY A 266 15.62 26.85 -15.36
CA GLY A 266 14.78 28.03 -15.13
C GLY A 266 13.37 27.71 -14.62
N TRP A 267 13.08 26.46 -14.29
CA TRP A 267 11.77 26.02 -13.85
C TRP A 267 11.45 26.52 -12.45
N LYS A 268 10.15 26.69 -12.22
CA LYS A 268 9.60 27.18 -10.97
C LYS A 268 8.58 26.22 -10.39
N VAL A 269 8.47 26.23 -9.07
CA VAL A 269 7.45 25.51 -8.31
C VAL A 269 6.58 26.51 -7.54
N ARG A 270 5.39 26.07 -7.14
CA ARG A 270 4.55 26.87 -6.25
C ARG A 270 5.24 27.00 -4.90
N HIS A 271 5.20 28.20 -4.33
CA HIS A 271 5.80 28.44 -3.03
C HIS A 271 5.12 27.58 -1.93
N PRO A 272 5.88 26.99 -0.97
CA PRO A 272 5.33 26.07 0.03
C PRO A 272 4.33 26.70 1.01
N ASP A 273 4.32 28.03 1.15
CA ASP A 273 3.41 28.76 2.06
C ASP A 273 1.93 28.78 1.60
N GLY A 274 1.62 28.16 0.46
CA GLY A 274 0.27 28.14 -0.08
C GLY A 274 -0.14 29.41 -0.82
N SER A 275 0.78 30.36 -1.02
CA SER A 275 0.59 31.44 -1.99
C SER A 275 0.55 30.89 -3.42
N ASN A 276 0.03 31.66 -4.36
CA ASN A 276 0.13 31.34 -5.80
C ASN A 276 1.44 31.84 -6.41
N GLU A 277 2.41 32.26 -5.60
CA GLU A 277 3.72 32.68 -6.06
C GLU A 277 4.52 31.47 -6.58
N ARG A 278 5.32 31.71 -7.62
CA ARG A 278 6.21 30.73 -8.22
C ARG A 278 7.66 31.10 -7.99
N VAL A 279 8.39 30.22 -7.32
CA VAL A 279 9.81 30.37 -7.00
C VAL A 279 10.67 29.39 -7.80
N PRO A 280 11.93 29.73 -8.13
CA PRO A 280 12.85 28.80 -8.77
C PRO A 280 12.99 27.48 -8.00
N ILE A 281 13.17 26.37 -8.72
CA ILE A 281 13.46 25.08 -8.09
C ILE A 281 14.75 25.17 -7.29
N ALA A 282 14.74 24.55 -6.12
CA ALA A 282 15.85 24.51 -5.16
C ALA A 282 15.90 23.10 -4.56
N SER A 283 16.98 22.79 -3.84
CA SER A 283 17.21 21.45 -3.29
C SER A 283 16.08 20.97 -2.37
N GLU A 284 15.48 21.86 -1.58
CA GLU A 284 14.37 21.57 -0.67
C GLU A 284 13.07 21.18 -1.39
N HIS A 285 12.95 21.48 -2.68
CA HIS A 285 11.79 21.13 -3.50
C HIS A 285 11.90 19.73 -4.12
N ILE A 286 13.01 19.02 -3.91
CA ILE A 286 13.33 17.76 -4.60
C ILE A 286 13.33 16.61 -3.59
N ALA A 287 12.54 15.58 -3.88
CA ALA A 287 12.54 14.31 -3.15
C ALA A 287 12.93 13.18 -4.11
N ILE A 288 13.83 12.29 -3.65
CA ILE A 288 14.23 11.09 -4.41
C ILE A 288 13.71 9.86 -3.65
N LEU A 289 12.84 9.09 -4.33
CA LEU A 289 12.19 7.92 -3.74
C LEU A 289 12.84 6.64 -4.27
N PHE A 290 13.22 5.74 -3.35
CA PHE A 290 13.76 4.42 -3.68
C PHE A 290 12.93 3.33 -3.01
N LYS A 291 12.67 2.23 -3.73
CA LYS A 291 12.15 1.00 -3.15
C LYS A 291 13.35 0.08 -2.85
N ARG A 292 13.55 -0.25 -1.58
CA ARG A 292 14.54 -1.24 -1.13
C ARG A 292 13.89 -2.61 -1.02
#